data_AF-F8Q2D8-F1
#
_entry.id   AF-F8Q2D8-F1
#
_cell.length_a   1.000
_cell.length_b   1.000
_cell.length_c   1.000
_cell.angle_alpha   90.00
_cell.angle_beta   90.00
_cell.angle_gamma   90.00
#
_symmetry.space_group_name_H-M   'P 1'
#
loop_
_entity.id
_entity.type
_entity.pdbx_description
1 polymer ?
#
loop_
_entity_poly.entity_id
_entity_poly.type
_entity_poly.pdbx_seq_one_letter_code
_entity_poly.pdbx_strand_id
1 'polypeptide(L)'
;MFSLRSSSSIRPLLRPFSWKCPKHTGILVLSSPKPLVRPTWSGTPPRTLQSQKWRNLSTSLPRRAQYNRFSSGPEGPSNLKTWDIQTVVATCVVAGGVMYYVAHLEKVPETGRWRFMDVNPKYEAELAKTSYAELVDEFGDKMLPPNHPLTRHVRRVVINILESSDLGTLRSDGPAPITTKSPDGDVWGGDVFREDSHSELVPGSGGREWNLLVVNDPKMINAMATVGNIVVFTGILPICKDEQGLAAVLSHEIGHVVARHISERYSSTKVLLFIALLLQASGLDFGVGKLATHLLLELPNSRTQETEADTIGMRLASKACYDPKAAVDVHVRLSEFEKMAGGSSGAEFLRTHPGAERRIKHLQELLPEGYSIRAGSSDCGGMQDSVDRFISAAQYYSFRQ
;
A
#
# COMPACT_ATOMS: atom_id res chain seq x y z
N MET A 1 -33.92 45.10 24.73
CA MET A 1 -34.65 44.08 25.52
C MET A 1 -33.91 42.75 25.35
N PHE A 2 -33.32 42.24 26.44
CA PHE A 2 -32.62 40.94 26.67
C PHE A 2 -31.65 40.44 25.58
N SER A 3 -30.31 40.56 25.66
CA SER A 3 -29.30 40.26 26.71
C SER A 3 -29.28 38.82 27.19
N LEU A 4 -28.21 38.08 26.85
CA LEU A 4 -27.29 37.49 27.83
C LEU A 4 -25.95 37.09 27.17
N ARG A 5 -24.86 37.53 27.83
CA ARG A 5 -23.43 37.26 27.57
C ARG A 5 -22.98 35.95 28.24
N SER A 6 -21.91 35.35 27.71
CA SER A 6 -20.82 34.67 28.46
C SER A 6 -19.82 34.13 27.43
N SER A 7 -18.73 34.81 27.04
CA SER A 7 -17.39 34.91 27.67
C SER A 7 -16.86 33.65 28.38
N SER A 8 -15.92 32.94 27.77
CA SER A 8 -14.60 32.68 28.41
C SER A 8 -13.60 32.06 27.44
N SER A 9 -12.39 32.63 27.50
CA SER A 9 -11.17 32.31 26.79
C SER A 9 -10.42 31.17 27.51
N ILE A 10 -9.86 30.21 26.77
CA ILE A 10 -8.91 29.23 27.30
C ILE A 10 -7.66 29.23 26.42
N ARG A 11 -6.53 29.64 27.02
CA ARG A 11 -5.16 29.60 26.46
C ARG A 11 -4.57 28.18 26.58
N PRO A 12 -3.59 27.81 25.74
CA PRO A 12 -2.96 26.50 25.75
C PRO A 12 -1.84 26.40 26.80
N LEU A 13 -1.78 25.28 27.52
CA LEU A 13 -0.67 24.93 28.42
C LEU A 13 0.31 24.00 27.69
N LEU A 14 1.45 24.56 27.30
CA LEU A 14 2.68 23.86 26.96
C LEU A 14 3.38 23.41 28.24
N ARG A 15 3.79 22.14 28.34
CA ARG A 15 4.99 21.72 29.10
C ARG A 15 5.70 20.54 28.42
N PRO A 16 7.05 20.55 28.34
CA PRO A 16 7.84 19.53 27.67
C PRO A 16 8.15 18.34 28.61
N PHE A 17 8.15 17.13 28.05
CA PHE A 17 8.55 15.90 28.73
C PHE A 17 10.06 15.68 28.57
N SER A 18 10.79 15.71 29.69
CA SER A 18 12.23 15.46 29.79
C SER A 18 12.46 14.02 30.27
N TRP A 19 13.13 13.20 29.47
CA TRP A 19 13.60 11.87 29.86
C TRP A 19 14.95 11.97 30.59
N LYS A 20 15.00 11.52 31.86
CA LYS A 20 16.25 11.27 32.60
C LYS A 20 16.40 9.76 32.84
N CYS A 21 17.51 9.20 32.37
CA CYS A 21 17.96 7.84 32.70
C CYS A 21 18.44 7.74 34.15
N PRO A 22 18.21 6.64 34.88
CA PRO A 22 18.90 6.35 36.13
C PRO A 22 20.15 5.49 35.89
N LYS A 23 21.27 5.92 36.45
CA LYS A 23 22.51 5.14 36.65
C LYS A 23 22.35 4.31 37.93
N HIS A 24 22.76 3.04 37.89
CA HIS A 24 22.96 2.22 39.10
C HIS A 24 24.45 1.88 39.27
N THR A 25 25.01 2.32 40.39
CA THR A 25 26.25 1.84 41.02
C THR A 25 25.89 1.46 42.46
N GLY A 26 26.33 0.28 42.91
CA GLY A 26 25.92 -0.34 44.18
C GLY A 26 26.68 0.14 45.42
N ILE A 27 26.39 -0.48 46.57
CA ILE A 27 27.31 -0.89 47.66
C ILE A 27 26.52 -1.61 48.77
N LEU A 28 27.16 -2.65 49.32
CA LEU A 28 26.79 -3.51 50.47
C LEU A 28 26.65 -2.77 51.81
N VAL A 29 25.76 -3.24 52.70
CA VAL A 29 25.99 -3.25 54.17
C VAL A 29 25.31 -4.47 54.83
N LEU A 30 26.09 -5.19 55.65
CA LEU A 30 25.71 -6.28 56.56
C LEU A 30 24.93 -5.80 57.79
N SER A 31 24.04 -6.64 58.36
CA SER A 31 23.96 -6.84 59.83
C SER A 31 23.09 -8.04 60.26
N SER A 32 23.58 -8.73 61.29
CA SER A 32 22.92 -9.70 62.19
C SER A 32 23.12 -9.17 63.63
N PRO A 33 22.65 -9.78 64.75
CA PRO A 33 21.53 -10.70 65.02
C PRO A 33 20.61 -10.24 66.22
N LYS A 34 19.67 -11.13 66.59
CA LYS A 34 18.58 -11.14 67.62
C LYS A 34 18.91 -10.65 69.05
N PRO A 35 17.87 -10.46 69.91
CA PRO A 35 17.78 -11.33 71.10
C PRO A 35 16.38 -11.88 71.45
N LEU A 36 16.42 -12.87 72.35
CA LEU A 36 15.35 -13.67 72.97
C LEU A 36 14.69 -12.95 74.17
N VAL A 37 13.48 -13.39 74.61
CA VAL A 37 13.12 -13.84 75.98
C VAL A 37 11.63 -14.32 76.03
N ARG A 38 11.38 -15.28 76.93
CA ARG A 38 10.27 -16.24 77.12
C ARG A 38 9.14 -15.74 78.09
N PRO A 39 8.41 -16.60 78.86
CA PRO A 39 7.18 -17.35 78.52
C PRO A 39 6.03 -17.14 79.55
N THR A 40 4.81 -17.63 79.29
CA THR A 40 3.88 -18.04 80.36
C THR A 40 3.07 -19.28 79.96
N TRP A 41 2.96 -20.21 80.91
CA TRP A 41 2.28 -21.51 80.84
C TRP A 41 1.20 -21.55 81.93
N SER A 42 -0.01 -21.99 81.59
CA SER A 42 -0.97 -22.74 82.43
C SER A 42 -2.22 -22.99 81.57
N GLY A 43 -2.90 -24.13 81.55
CA GLY A 43 -2.73 -25.44 82.13
C GLY A 43 -3.70 -26.38 81.38
N THR A 44 -3.33 -27.65 81.22
CA THR A 44 -4.13 -28.70 80.57
C THR A 44 -5.13 -29.36 81.53
N PRO A 45 -6.26 -29.86 81.02
CA PRO A 45 -6.87 -31.09 81.52
C PRO A 45 -6.94 -32.20 80.42
N PRO A 46 -7.31 -33.45 80.76
CA PRO A 46 -6.56 -34.63 80.33
C PRO A 46 -7.04 -35.35 79.07
N ARG A 47 -6.14 -36.20 78.57
CA ARG A 47 -6.24 -37.15 77.47
C ARG A 47 -7.53 -37.98 77.47
N THR A 48 -8.19 -38.03 76.32
CA THR A 48 -8.94 -39.19 75.86
C THR A 48 -8.17 -39.86 74.72
N LEU A 49 -7.85 -41.14 74.93
CA LEU A 49 -7.23 -42.03 73.95
C LEU A 49 -8.21 -42.27 72.81
N GLN A 50 -8.02 -41.61 71.67
CA GLN A 50 -8.63 -42.05 70.42
C GLN A 50 -7.64 -42.92 69.65
N SER A 51 -8.09 -44.16 69.43
CA SER A 51 -7.42 -45.27 68.77
C SER A 51 -6.58 -44.86 67.55
N GLN A 52 -5.31 -45.29 67.56
CA GLN A 52 -4.52 -45.41 66.34
C GLN A 52 -5.27 -46.28 65.33
N LYS A 53 -5.81 -45.68 64.27
CA LYS A 53 -6.18 -46.41 63.06
C LYS A 53 -4.89 -46.83 62.37
N TRP A 54 -4.61 -48.12 62.45
CA TRP A 54 -3.60 -48.83 61.70
C TRP A 54 -3.69 -48.42 60.22
N ARG A 55 -2.57 -47.98 59.64
CA ARG A 55 -2.47 -47.78 58.19
C ARG A 55 -2.51 -49.17 57.57
N ASN A 56 -3.56 -49.46 56.82
CA ASN A 56 -3.62 -50.66 55.99
C ASN A 56 -2.52 -50.56 54.93
N LEU A 57 -1.45 -51.32 55.10
CA LEU A 57 -0.49 -51.60 54.04
C LEU A 57 -1.22 -52.42 52.98
N SER A 58 -1.52 -51.80 51.84
CA SER A 58 -2.09 -52.47 50.68
C SER A 58 -1.06 -53.44 50.10
N THR A 59 -1.25 -54.74 50.34
CA THR A 59 -0.54 -55.82 49.65
C THR A 59 -1.26 -56.16 48.34
N SER A 60 -1.39 -55.19 47.44
CA SER A 60 -1.77 -55.48 46.05
C SER A 60 -0.49 -55.77 45.25
N LEU A 61 -0.37 -57.00 44.73
CA LEU A 61 0.65 -57.40 43.77
C LEU A 61 0.77 -56.34 42.65
N PRO A 62 1.99 -56.01 42.16
CA PRO A 62 2.13 -55.03 41.09
C PRO A 62 1.34 -55.51 39.87
N ARG A 63 0.33 -54.74 39.48
CA ARG A 63 -0.42 -54.95 38.25
C ARG A 63 0.61 -54.96 37.11
N ARG A 64 0.81 -56.12 36.49
CA ARG A 64 1.65 -56.26 35.29
C ARG A 64 1.18 -55.19 34.31
N ALA A 65 2.06 -54.25 33.96
CA ALA A 65 1.75 -53.24 32.96
C ALA A 65 1.44 -53.98 31.65
N GLN A 66 0.16 -54.08 31.33
CA GLN A 66 -0.30 -54.72 30.12
C GLN A 66 -0.05 -53.70 29.01
N TYR A 67 0.93 -53.99 28.15
CA TYR A 67 1.19 -53.19 26.96
C TYR A 67 -0.03 -53.29 26.05
N ASN A 68 -0.91 -52.28 26.11
CA ASN A 68 -1.87 -52.05 25.05
C ASN A 68 -1.09 -51.58 23.83
N ARG A 69 -0.67 -52.55 23.01
CA ARG A 69 -0.26 -52.29 21.63
C ARG A 69 -1.39 -51.47 21.02
N PHE A 70 -1.06 -50.27 20.54
CA PHE A 70 -1.98 -49.38 19.81
C PHE A 70 -2.94 -50.22 18.99
N SER A 71 -4.16 -50.41 19.50
CA SER A 71 -5.23 -50.95 18.70
C SER A 71 -5.53 -49.84 17.73
N SER A 72 -4.98 -49.96 16.53
CA SER A 72 -5.46 -49.28 15.35
C SER A 72 -6.91 -49.75 15.15
N GLY A 73 -7.84 -49.14 15.89
CA GLY A 73 -9.22 -49.08 15.48
C GLY A 73 -9.27 -48.42 14.10
N PRO A 74 -10.32 -48.63 13.31
CA PRO A 74 -10.45 -48.05 11.97
C PRO A 74 -10.73 -46.53 12.04
N GLU A 75 -10.17 -45.83 13.02
CA GLU A 75 -10.11 -44.38 13.12
C GLU A 75 -8.91 -43.86 12.31
N GLY A 76 -8.81 -44.33 11.06
CA GLY A 76 -8.09 -43.58 10.07
C GLY A 76 -8.91 -42.34 9.71
N PRO A 77 -8.28 -41.24 9.25
CA PRO A 77 -8.98 -40.03 8.81
C PRO A 77 -9.89 -40.25 7.59
N SER A 78 -10.07 -41.49 7.13
CA SER A 78 -10.86 -41.90 5.97
C SER A 78 -12.35 -42.13 6.26
N ASN A 79 -12.80 -42.17 7.53
CA ASN A 79 -14.21 -42.39 7.85
C ASN A 79 -14.93 -41.06 8.14
N LEU A 80 -15.48 -40.43 7.10
CA LEU A 80 -16.21 -39.14 7.19
C LEU A 80 -17.43 -39.17 8.13
N LYS A 81 -17.90 -40.37 8.53
CA LYS A 81 -19.10 -40.56 9.34
C LYS A 81 -18.89 -40.36 10.85
N THR A 82 -17.64 -40.29 11.32
CA THR A 82 -17.29 -40.12 12.74
C THR A 82 -16.92 -38.68 13.11
N TRP A 83 -17.02 -37.74 12.16
CA TRP A 83 -16.60 -36.36 12.36
C TRP A 83 -17.71 -35.58 13.08
N ASP A 84 -17.32 -34.77 14.07
CA ASP A 84 -18.23 -33.79 14.66
C ASP A 84 -18.62 -32.75 13.59
N ILE A 85 -19.85 -32.21 13.69
CA ILE A 85 -20.41 -31.24 12.74
C ILE A 85 -19.47 -30.03 12.60
N GLN A 86 -18.85 -29.59 13.70
CA GLN A 86 -17.88 -28.50 13.68
C GLN A 86 -16.65 -28.82 12.82
N THR A 87 -16.14 -30.05 12.89
CA THR A 87 -14.99 -30.50 12.10
C THR A 87 -15.35 -30.63 10.62
N VAL A 88 -16.56 -31.12 10.32
CA VAL A 88 -17.07 -31.20 8.93
C VAL A 88 -17.19 -29.79 8.34
N VAL A 89 -17.82 -28.86 9.06
CA VAL A 89 -17.99 -27.47 8.62
C VAL A 89 -16.63 -26.79 8.42
N ALA A 90 -15.71 -26.90 9.38
CA ALA A 90 -14.37 -26.34 9.26
C ALA A 90 -13.62 -26.88 8.03
N THR A 91 -13.73 -28.18 7.76
CA THR A 91 -13.10 -28.82 6.61
C THR A 91 -13.70 -28.37 5.29
N CYS A 92 -15.03 -28.24 5.22
CA CYS A 92 -15.72 -27.68 4.06
C CYS A 92 -15.33 -26.22 3.81
N VAL A 93 -15.21 -25.40 4.86
CA VAL A 93 -14.78 -23.99 4.76
C VAL A 93 -13.35 -23.89 4.26
N VAL A 94 -12.42 -24.69 4.81
CA VAL A 94 -11.02 -24.71 4.37
C VAL A 94 -10.93 -25.21 2.92
N ALA A 95 -11.59 -26.31 2.58
CA ALA A 95 -11.58 -26.85 1.22
C ALA A 95 -12.20 -25.86 0.21
N GLY A 96 -13.33 -25.24 0.56
CA GLY A 96 -13.97 -24.20 -0.25
C GLY A 96 -13.08 -22.97 -0.41
N GLY A 97 -12.43 -22.53 0.67
CA GLY A 97 -11.48 -21.41 0.64
C GLY A 97 -10.26 -21.67 -0.23
N VAL A 98 -9.68 -22.88 -0.17
CA VAL A 98 -8.57 -23.29 -1.04
C VAL A 98 -9.02 -23.34 -2.50
N MET A 99 -10.18 -23.95 -2.80
CA MET A 99 -10.72 -23.96 -4.16
C MET A 99 -10.96 -22.55 -4.70
N TYR A 100 -11.55 -21.68 -3.87
CA TYR A 100 -11.78 -20.29 -4.22
C TYR A 100 -10.47 -19.53 -4.48
N TYR A 101 -9.46 -19.70 -3.63
CA TYR A 101 -8.15 -19.08 -3.83
C TYR A 101 -7.51 -19.51 -5.16
N VAL A 102 -7.47 -20.83 -5.42
CA VAL A 102 -6.89 -21.38 -6.65
C VAL A 102 -7.66 -20.95 -7.89
N ALA A 103 -8.99 -20.87 -7.83
CA ALA A 103 -9.82 -20.44 -8.96
C ALA A 103 -9.61 -18.97 -9.35
N HIS A 104 -9.09 -18.14 -8.44
CA HIS A 104 -8.80 -16.72 -8.66
C HIS A 104 -7.30 -16.43 -8.77
N LEU A 105 -6.47 -17.46 -8.97
CA LEU A 105 -5.07 -17.26 -9.30
C LEU A 105 -4.95 -16.90 -10.79
N GLU A 106 -4.37 -15.73 -11.05
CA GLU A 106 -3.99 -15.31 -12.39
C GLU A 106 -2.48 -15.09 -12.48
N LYS A 107 -1.95 -15.19 -13.71
CA LYS A 107 -0.54 -14.93 -13.98
C LYS A 107 -0.41 -13.52 -14.56
N VAL A 108 0.49 -12.72 -13.99
CA VAL A 108 0.75 -11.36 -14.51
C VAL A 108 1.39 -11.47 -15.90
N PRO A 109 0.86 -10.77 -16.92
CA PRO A 109 1.39 -10.85 -18.28
C PRO A 109 2.85 -10.39 -18.40
N GLU A 110 3.24 -9.36 -17.65
CA GLU A 110 4.56 -8.73 -17.75
C GLU A 110 5.68 -9.51 -17.03
N THR A 111 5.41 -9.99 -15.81
CA THR A 111 6.43 -10.64 -14.96
C THR A 111 6.29 -12.15 -14.88
N GLY A 112 5.14 -12.69 -15.29
CA GLY A 112 4.83 -14.12 -15.16
C GLY A 112 4.59 -14.59 -13.73
N ARG A 113 4.47 -13.67 -12.76
CA ARG A 113 4.20 -13.97 -11.36
C ARG A 113 2.74 -14.42 -11.17
N TRP A 114 2.51 -15.40 -10.30
CA TRP A 114 1.16 -15.76 -9.88
C TRP A 114 0.66 -14.78 -8.81
N ARG A 115 -0.59 -14.34 -8.95
CA ARG A 115 -1.27 -13.47 -7.99
C ARG A 115 -2.72 -13.85 -7.81
N PHE A 116 -3.27 -13.56 -6.64
CA PHE A 116 -4.68 -13.75 -6.34
C PHE A 116 -5.47 -12.49 -6.68
N MET A 117 -6.49 -12.63 -7.53
CA MET A 117 -7.29 -11.51 -8.03
C MET A 117 -8.78 -11.85 -7.99
N ASP A 118 -9.47 -11.29 -7.00
CA ASP A 118 -10.93 -11.39 -6.82
C ASP A 118 -11.66 -10.13 -7.33
N VAL A 119 -10.92 -9.06 -7.59
CA VAL A 119 -11.50 -7.80 -8.02
C VAL A 119 -11.87 -7.84 -9.52
N ASN A 120 -13.16 -7.76 -9.80
CA ASN A 120 -13.73 -7.64 -11.14
C ASN A 120 -13.56 -6.21 -11.70
N PRO A 121 -13.26 -6.03 -13.00
CA PRO A 121 -13.24 -4.71 -13.65
C PRO A 121 -14.42 -3.77 -13.33
N LYS A 122 -15.66 -4.30 -13.20
CA LYS A 122 -16.81 -3.45 -12.82
C LYS A 122 -16.62 -2.82 -11.44
N TYR A 123 -16.05 -3.59 -10.50
CA TYR A 123 -15.72 -3.09 -9.17
C TYR A 123 -14.54 -2.10 -9.20
N GLU A 124 -13.56 -2.30 -10.08
CA GLU A 124 -12.46 -1.34 -10.28
C GLU A 124 -12.98 0.02 -10.78
N ALA A 125 -13.94 0.01 -11.71
CA ALA A 125 -14.55 1.23 -12.22
C ALA A 125 -15.34 2.00 -11.13
N GLU A 126 -16.05 1.29 -10.26
CA GLU A 126 -16.71 1.91 -9.10
C GLU A 126 -15.68 2.45 -8.09
N LEU A 127 -14.63 1.68 -7.81
CA LEU A 127 -13.54 2.13 -6.94
C LEU A 127 -12.85 3.39 -7.48
N ALA A 128 -12.70 3.51 -8.80
CA ALA A 128 -12.17 4.71 -9.46
C ALA A 128 -13.03 5.95 -9.21
N LYS A 129 -14.36 5.82 -9.31
CA LYS A 129 -15.31 6.91 -9.06
C LYS A 129 -15.28 7.35 -7.59
N THR A 130 -15.33 6.39 -6.66
CA THR A 130 -15.29 6.68 -5.22
C THR A 130 -13.96 7.32 -4.83
N SER A 131 -12.83 6.76 -5.30
CA SER A 131 -11.51 7.33 -5.05
C SER A 131 -11.38 8.76 -5.59
N TYR A 132 -11.95 9.06 -6.76
CA TYR A 132 -11.95 10.42 -7.28
C TYR A 132 -12.74 11.39 -6.39
N ALA A 133 -13.93 10.99 -5.94
CA ALA A 133 -14.77 11.81 -5.07
C ALA A 133 -14.07 12.12 -3.74
N GLU A 134 -13.44 11.12 -3.12
CA GLU A 134 -12.66 11.27 -1.89
C GLU A 134 -11.46 12.21 -2.08
N LEU A 135 -10.72 12.07 -3.19
CA LEU A 135 -9.59 12.96 -3.50
C LEU A 135 -10.01 14.41 -3.71
N VAL A 136 -11.18 14.63 -4.33
CA VAL A 136 -11.74 15.99 -4.50
C VAL A 136 -12.22 16.56 -3.17
N ASP A 137 -12.81 15.75 -2.29
CA ASP A 137 -13.20 16.17 -0.94
C ASP A 137 -11.98 16.54 -0.07
N GLU A 138 -10.92 15.72 -0.12
CA GLU A 138 -9.72 15.93 0.69
C GLU A 138 -8.84 17.10 0.19
N PHE A 139 -8.63 17.17 -1.13
CA PHE A 139 -7.65 18.08 -1.72
C PHE A 139 -8.24 19.21 -2.55
N GLY A 140 -9.57 19.27 -2.75
CA GLY A 140 -10.23 20.19 -3.69
C GLY A 140 -9.80 21.65 -3.55
N ASP A 141 -9.72 22.15 -2.32
CA ASP A 141 -9.31 23.52 -2.02
C ASP A 141 -7.86 23.84 -2.35
N LYS A 142 -7.01 22.82 -2.45
CA LYS A 142 -5.57 22.93 -2.76
C LYS A 142 -5.26 22.62 -4.22
N MET A 143 -6.25 22.25 -5.04
CA MET A 143 -6.00 21.90 -6.44
C MET A 143 -5.65 23.12 -7.28
N LEU A 144 -4.61 22.98 -8.10
CA LEU A 144 -4.26 23.99 -9.09
C LEU A 144 -5.24 23.92 -10.28
N PRO A 145 -5.70 25.07 -10.81
CA PRO A 145 -6.60 25.07 -11.94
C PRO A 145 -5.92 24.51 -13.21
N PRO A 146 -6.69 24.02 -14.19
CA PRO A 146 -6.18 23.46 -15.45
C PRO A 146 -5.24 24.42 -16.21
N ASN A 147 -5.49 25.71 -16.08
CA ASN A 147 -4.81 26.78 -16.82
C ASN A 147 -3.43 27.10 -16.22
N HIS A 148 -3.14 26.61 -15.00
CA HIS A 148 -1.90 26.91 -14.29
C HIS A 148 -0.68 26.31 -15.01
N PRO A 149 0.46 27.03 -15.10
CA PRO A 149 1.64 26.55 -15.83
C PRO A 149 2.15 25.19 -15.36
N LEU A 150 2.16 24.93 -14.05
CA LEU A 150 2.54 23.62 -13.50
C LEU A 150 1.55 22.53 -13.93
N THR A 151 0.24 22.79 -13.87
CA THR A 151 -0.78 21.82 -14.27
C THR A 151 -0.66 21.51 -15.76
N ARG A 152 -0.44 22.52 -16.62
CA ARG A 152 -0.20 22.31 -18.05
C ARG A 152 1.06 21.50 -18.33
N HIS A 153 2.13 21.73 -17.56
CA HIS A 153 3.37 20.98 -17.70
C HIS A 153 3.19 19.51 -17.31
N VAL A 154 2.65 19.24 -16.12
CA VAL A 154 2.36 17.87 -15.66
C VAL A 154 1.39 17.17 -16.62
N ARG A 155 0.34 17.86 -17.06
CA ARG A 155 -0.64 17.36 -18.04
C ARG A 155 0.02 16.90 -19.33
N ARG A 156 0.98 17.66 -19.86
CA ARG A 156 1.73 17.29 -21.07
C ARG A 156 2.51 15.99 -20.88
N VAL A 157 3.22 15.86 -19.77
CA VAL A 157 4.00 14.65 -19.46
C VAL A 157 3.11 13.43 -19.34
N VAL A 158 1.98 13.55 -18.62
CA VAL A 158 1.00 12.47 -18.48
C VAL A 158 0.43 12.07 -19.83
N ILE A 159 0.01 13.02 -20.66
CA ILE A 159 -0.53 12.74 -22.00
C ILE A 159 0.49 11.97 -22.84
N ASN A 160 1.75 12.42 -22.87
CA ASN A 160 2.82 11.72 -23.61
C ASN A 160 2.99 10.26 -23.15
N ILE A 161 2.96 10.01 -21.84
CA ILE A 161 3.08 8.64 -21.28
C ILE A 161 1.87 7.79 -21.67
N LEU A 162 0.66 8.35 -21.58
CA LEU A 162 -0.57 7.62 -21.86
C LEU A 162 -0.71 7.29 -23.36
N GLU A 163 -0.43 8.24 -24.24
CA GLU A 163 -0.56 8.08 -25.70
C GLU A 163 0.51 7.14 -26.25
N SER A 164 1.78 7.29 -25.84
CA SER A 164 2.88 6.42 -26.33
C SER A 164 2.76 4.95 -25.93
N SER A 165 1.90 4.64 -24.97
CA SER A 165 1.70 3.29 -24.45
C SER A 165 0.26 2.79 -24.60
N ASP A 166 -0.57 3.50 -25.37
CA ASP A 166 -1.99 3.19 -25.58
C ASP A 166 -2.74 2.92 -24.26
N LEU A 167 -2.55 3.78 -23.26
CA LEU A 167 -3.14 3.61 -21.92
C LEU A 167 -4.47 4.37 -21.73
N GLY A 168 -4.90 5.12 -22.74
CA GLY A 168 -6.13 5.90 -22.75
C GLY A 168 -5.88 7.41 -22.86
N THR A 169 -6.89 8.20 -22.50
CA THR A 169 -6.85 9.66 -22.63
C THR A 169 -7.09 10.36 -21.30
N LEU A 170 -6.60 11.58 -21.17
CA LEU A 170 -6.84 12.39 -19.99
C LEU A 170 -8.15 13.18 -20.16
N ARG A 171 -9.01 13.16 -19.14
CA ARG A 171 -10.29 13.87 -19.14
C ARG A 171 -10.07 15.37 -19.44
N SER A 172 -10.89 15.92 -20.32
CA SER A 172 -10.86 17.36 -20.64
C SER A 172 -11.38 18.15 -19.44
N ASP A 173 -10.63 19.16 -19.00
CA ASP A 173 -10.98 19.91 -17.79
C ASP A 173 -12.06 20.96 -18.11
N GLY A 174 -13.31 20.63 -17.80
CA GLY A 174 -14.39 21.60 -17.65
C GLY A 174 -15.63 20.91 -17.07
N PRO A 175 -16.44 21.60 -16.22
CA PRO A 175 -17.83 21.17 -16.08
C PRO A 175 -18.43 21.16 -17.49
N ALA A 176 -19.18 20.11 -17.82
CA ALA A 176 -19.84 20.00 -19.12
C ALA A 176 -20.44 21.37 -19.48
N PRO A 177 -20.18 21.93 -20.69
CA PRO A 177 -20.76 23.20 -21.05
C PRO A 177 -22.26 23.04 -20.92
N ILE A 178 -22.87 23.83 -20.02
CA ILE A 178 -24.31 24.04 -20.02
C ILE A 178 -24.56 24.65 -21.39
N THR A 179 -25.02 23.82 -22.33
CA THR A 179 -25.44 24.25 -23.65
C THR A 179 -26.67 25.12 -23.46
N THR A 180 -26.42 26.41 -23.24
CA THR A 180 -27.40 27.43 -23.62
C THR A 180 -27.51 27.28 -25.14
N LYS A 181 -28.61 26.67 -25.58
CA LYS A 181 -28.96 26.58 -26.99
C LYS A 181 -28.95 28.01 -27.56
N SER A 182 -27.91 28.35 -28.31
CA SER A 182 -27.99 29.44 -29.27
C SER A 182 -28.82 28.93 -30.45
N PRO A 183 -29.86 29.66 -30.92
CA PRO A 183 -30.86 29.10 -31.84
C PRO A 183 -30.42 28.97 -33.31
N ASP A 184 -29.21 29.40 -33.67
CA ASP A 184 -28.83 29.55 -35.07
C ASP A 184 -27.70 28.58 -35.40
N GLY A 185 -28.06 27.54 -36.15
CA GLY A 185 -27.21 26.43 -36.53
C GLY A 185 -26.33 26.74 -37.73
N ASP A 186 -25.05 26.40 -37.62
CA ASP A 186 -24.11 26.36 -38.73
C ASP A 186 -23.74 24.92 -39.07
N VAL A 187 -23.90 24.65 -40.36
CA VAL A 187 -24.00 23.39 -41.12
C VAL A 187 -22.68 22.57 -41.20
N TRP A 188 -21.69 22.82 -40.34
CA TRP A 188 -20.38 22.11 -40.37
C TRP A 188 -19.95 21.46 -39.04
N GLY A 189 -20.81 21.43 -38.03
CA GLY A 189 -20.62 20.61 -36.82
C GLY A 189 -21.27 19.24 -36.99
N GLY A 190 -20.48 18.23 -37.36
CA GLY A 190 -20.92 16.84 -37.42
C GLY A 190 -21.11 16.23 -36.03
N ASP A 191 -22.02 16.76 -35.23
CA ASP A 191 -22.42 16.20 -33.93
C ASP A 191 -23.56 15.21 -34.17
N VAL A 192 -23.22 14.06 -34.74
CA VAL A 192 -24.16 12.96 -34.96
C VAL A 192 -23.74 11.81 -34.05
N PHE A 193 -24.31 11.83 -32.84
CA PHE A 193 -24.26 10.82 -31.78
C PHE A 193 -22.91 10.69 -31.03
N ARG A 194 -22.69 11.52 -30.00
CA ARG A 194 -21.93 11.08 -28.82
C ARG A 194 -22.92 10.69 -27.72
N GLU A 195 -23.55 9.54 -27.94
CA GLU A 195 -24.24 8.81 -26.89
C GLU A 195 -23.19 8.46 -25.83
N ASP A 196 -23.49 8.74 -24.55
CA ASP A 196 -22.63 8.41 -23.41
C ASP A 196 -22.44 6.88 -23.34
N SER A 197 -21.52 6.37 -24.15
CA SER A 197 -21.05 5.01 -24.02
C SER A 197 -20.17 4.98 -22.77
N HIS A 198 -20.79 4.66 -21.64
CA HIS A 198 -20.10 4.02 -20.53
C HIS A 198 -19.36 2.83 -21.11
N SER A 199 -18.10 3.04 -21.46
CA SER A 199 -17.28 2.07 -22.11
C SER A 199 -17.00 0.96 -21.09
N GLU A 200 -17.72 -0.16 -21.21
CA GLU A 200 -17.35 -1.43 -20.63
C GLU A 200 -15.96 -1.80 -21.19
N LEU A 201 -14.90 -1.39 -20.51
CA LEU A 201 -13.53 -1.63 -20.97
C LEU A 201 -12.76 -2.50 -20.01
N VAL A 202 -12.15 -3.52 -20.61
CA VAL A 202 -11.35 -4.59 -20.01
C VAL A 202 -10.15 -4.00 -19.27
N PRO A 203 -9.79 -4.51 -18.08
CA PRO A 203 -8.72 -3.94 -17.28
C PRO A 203 -7.36 -4.42 -17.82
N GLY A 204 -6.66 -3.57 -18.57
CA GLY A 204 -5.26 -3.82 -18.93
C GLY A 204 -4.69 -3.03 -20.11
N SER A 205 -5.48 -2.52 -21.05
CA SER A 205 -4.95 -1.82 -22.23
C SER A 205 -6.02 -0.94 -22.90
N GLY A 206 -5.62 0.27 -23.33
CA GLY A 206 -6.28 1.08 -24.37
C GLY A 206 -7.75 1.45 -24.16
N GLY A 207 -8.00 2.57 -23.48
CA GLY A 207 -9.30 3.24 -23.53
C GLY A 207 -9.85 3.78 -22.20
N ARG A 208 -9.04 3.82 -21.15
CA ARG A 208 -9.45 4.42 -19.86
C ARG A 208 -9.39 5.95 -19.93
N GLU A 209 -10.41 6.61 -19.40
CA GLU A 209 -10.31 8.04 -19.07
C GLU A 209 -9.56 8.20 -17.74
N TRP A 210 -8.56 9.08 -17.74
CA TRP A 210 -7.77 9.41 -16.56
C TRP A 210 -8.11 10.81 -16.04
N ASN A 211 -8.18 10.97 -14.72
CA ASN A 211 -8.25 12.28 -14.08
C ASN A 211 -6.88 12.68 -13.56
N LEU A 212 -6.50 13.94 -13.76
CA LEU A 212 -5.25 14.50 -13.22
C LEU A 212 -5.59 15.55 -12.17
N LEU A 213 -5.02 15.39 -10.98
CA LEU A 213 -5.18 16.31 -9.87
C LEU A 213 -3.79 16.80 -9.46
N VAL A 214 -3.53 18.09 -9.67
CA VAL A 214 -2.26 18.71 -9.23
C VAL A 214 -2.53 19.49 -7.96
N VAL A 215 -1.99 19.00 -6.84
CA VAL A 215 -2.25 19.53 -5.51
C VAL A 215 -1.11 20.47 -5.12
N ASN A 216 -1.45 21.71 -4.77
CA ASN A 216 -0.50 22.70 -4.29
C ASN A 216 -0.12 22.45 -2.83
N ASP A 217 0.76 21.49 -2.61
CA ASP A 217 1.38 21.23 -1.32
C ASP A 217 2.90 21.10 -1.49
N PRO A 218 3.67 22.18 -1.31
CA PRO A 218 5.12 22.16 -1.50
C PRO A 218 5.86 21.40 -0.40
N LYS A 219 5.18 21.05 0.71
CA LYS A 219 5.77 20.30 1.82
C LYS A 219 5.61 18.79 1.63
N MET A 220 4.60 18.36 0.88
CA MET A 220 4.33 16.96 0.63
C MET A 220 5.12 16.47 -0.59
N ILE A 221 6.17 15.68 -0.34
CA ILE A 221 6.98 15.04 -1.38
C ILE A 221 6.31 13.72 -1.74
N ASN A 222 5.34 13.79 -2.66
CA ASN A 222 4.61 12.61 -3.09
C ASN A 222 4.02 12.75 -4.50
N ALA A 223 3.74 11.61 -5.12
CA ALA A 223 2.86 11.45 -6.27
C ALA A 223 2.20 10.09 -6.12
N MET A 224 0.97 9.94 -6.58
CA MET A 224 0.26 8.65 -6.52
C MET A 224 -0.61 8.48 -7.76
N ALA A 225 -0.81 7.23 -8.16
CA ALA A 225 -1.88 6.89 -9.09
C ALA A 225 -2.80 5.82 -8.49
N THR A 226 -4.09 6.09 -8.55
CA THR A 226 -5.15 5.12 -8.27
C THR A 226 -5.84 4.71 -9.56
N VAL A 227 -6.85 3.85 -9.47
CA VAL A 227 -7.60 3.41 -10.66
C VAL A 227 -8.24 4.63 -11.32
N GLY A 228 -7.72 5.04 -12.48
CA GLY A 228 -8.25 6.16 -13.27
C GLY A 228 -7.91 7.57 -12.74
N ASN A 229 -7.12 7.71 -11.67
CA ASN A 229 -6.76 9.02 -11.12
C ASN A 229 -5.25 9.13 -10.89
N ILE A 230 -4.66 10.26 -11.25
CA ILE A 230 -3.25 10.59 -11.01
C ILE A 230 -3.22 11.85 -10.16
N VAL A 231 -2.53 11.79 -9.03
CA VAL A 231 -2.38 12.91 -8.09
C VAL A 231 -0.91 13.27 -7.97
N VAL A 232 -0.60 14.54 -8.17
CA VAL A 232 0.78 15.06 -8.10
C VAL A 232 0.84 16.20 -7.11
N PHE A 233 1.66 16.06 -6.07
CA PHE A 233 1.89 17.12 -5.09
C PHE A 233 3.07 17.99 -5.51
N THR A 234 2.95 19.32 -5.43
CA THR A 234 4.01 20.23 -5.89
C THR A 234 5.36 20.02 -5.16
N GLY A 235 5.36 19.43 -3.96
CA GLY A 235 6.58 19.09 -3.22
C GLY A 235 7.46 18.02 -3.87
N ILE A 236 6.97 17.18 -4.78
CA ILE A 236 7.82 16.18 -5.49
C ILE A 236 8.64 16.81 -6.62
N LEU A 237 8.22 17.97 -7.15
CA LEU A 237 8.81 18.59 -8.34
C LEU A 237 10.30 18.97 -8.16
N PRO A 238 10.76 19.51 -7.01
CA PRO A 238 12.18 19.74 -6.76
C PRO A 238 13.03 18.46 -6.82
N ILE A 239 12.49 17.31 -6.37
CA ILE A 239 13.17 16.02 -6.48
C ILE A 239 13.25 15.58 -7.94
N CYS A 240 12.20 15.83 -8.73
CA CYS A 240 12.18 15.53 -10.17
C CYS A 240 13.18 16.37 -10.97
N LYS A 241 13.40 17.64 -10.59
CA LYS A 241 14.26 18.67 -11.24
C LYS A 241 13.81 19.09 -12.64
N ASP A 242 13.52 18.14 -13.51
CA ASP A 242 13.15 18.35 -14.90
C ASP A 242 12.04 17.38 -15.35
N GLU A 243 11.65 17.51 -16.62
CA GLU A 243 10.60 16.71 -17.23
C GLU A 243 10.93 15.21 -17.24
N GLN A 244 12.22 14.85 -17.38
CA GLN A 244 12.68 13.46 -17.42
C GLN A 244 12.47 12.79 -16.06
N GLY A 245 12.84 13.49 -14.98
CA GLY A 245 12.59 13.02 -13.62
C GLY A 245 11.10 12.94 -13.29
N LEU A 246 10.31 13.91 -13.73
CA LEU A 246 8.85 13.89 -13.53
C LEU A 246 8.22 12.71 -14.27
N ALA A 247 8.61 12.47 -15.52
CA ALA A 247 8.13 11.34 -16.30
C ALA A 247 8.49 10.00 -15.65
N ALA A 248 9.67 9.87 -15.05
CA ALA A 248 10.07 8.66 -14.34
C ALA A 248 9.17 8.38 -13.11
N VAL A 249 8.88 9.40 -12.30
CA VAL A 249 7.95 9.27 -11.15
C VAL A 249 6.55 8.91 -11.63
N LEU A 250 6.00 9.65 -12.59
CA LEU A 250 4.65 9.41 -13.08
C LEU A 250 4.50 8.05 -13.78
N SER A 251 5.51 7.61 -14.52
CA SER A 251 5.50 6.29 -15.16
C SER A 251 5.55 5.16 -14.14
N HIS A 252 6.27 5.34 -13.02
CA HIS A 252 6.24 4.40 -11.89
C HIS A 252 4.85 4.30 -11.28
N GLU A 253 4.20 5.44 -10.99
CA GLU A 253 2.83 5.47 -10.46
C GLU A 253 1.82 4.82 -11.42
N ILE A 254 1.87 5.18 -12.71
CA ILE A 254 1.04 4.56 -13.73
C ILE A 254 1.35 3.06 -13.84
N GLY A 255 2.60 2.66 -13.66
CA GLY A 255 3.03 1.26 -13.60
C GLY A 255 2.31 0.46 -12.52
N HIS A 256 2.08 1.03 -11.33
CA HIS A 256 1.26 0.38 -10.29
C HIS A 256 -0.18 0.12 -10.75
N VAL A 257 -0.77 1.05 -11.51
CA VAL A 257 -2.15 0.94 -12.01
C VAL A 257 -2.24 -0.04 -13.17
N VAL A 258 -1.27 -0.01 -14.10
CA VAL A 258 -1.16 -0.98 -15.20
C VAL A 258 -0.97 -2.40 -14.64
N ALA A 259 -0.14 -2.55 -13.62
CA ALA A 259 0.04 -3.82 -12.93
C ALA A 259 -1.12 -4.19 -11.99
N ARG A 260 -2.19 -3.38 -11.86
CA ARG A 260 -3.34 -3.63 -10.98
C ARG A 260 -2.95 -3.95 -9.52
N HIS A 261 -1.87 -3.34 -9.01
CA HIS A 261 -1.36 -3.62 -7.66
C HIS A 261 -2.36 -3.26 -6.56
N ILE A 262 -3.15 -2.21 -6.74
CA ILE A 262 -4.21 -1.81 -5.80
C ILE A 262 -5.29 -2.90 -5.72
N SER A 263 -5.75 -3.41 -6.86
CA SER A 263 -6.74 -4.48 -6.93
C SER A 263 -6.25 -5.79 -6.34
N GLU A 264 -4.97 -6.12 -6.52
CA GLU A 264 -4.32 -7.28 -5.89
C GLU A 264 -4.34 -7.17 -4.35
N ARG A 265 -4.07 -5.97 -3.81
CA ARG A 265 -4.13 -5.71 -2.37
C ARG A 265 -5.55 -5.77 -1.84
N TYR A 266 -6.51 -5.18 -2.54
CA TYR A 266 -7.93 -5.29 -2.15
C TYR A 266 -8.39 -6.75 -2.12
N SER A 267 -7.99 -7.55 -3.12
CA SER A 267 -8.29 -8.99 -3.16
C SER A 267 -7.70 -9.70 -1.94
N SER A 268 -6.42 -9.45 -1.65
CA SER A 268 -5.73 -10.03 -0.48
C SER A 268 -6.35 -9.58 0.85
N THR A 269 -6.81 -8.33 0.93
CA THR A 269 -7.47 -7.76 2.11
C THR A 269 -8.76 -8.49 2.43
N LYS A 270 -9.60 -8.78 1.42
CA LYS A 270 -10.85 -9.52 1.61
C LYS A 270 -10.59 -10.91 2.21
N VAL A 271 -9.58 -11.61 1.70
CA VAL A 271 -9.18 -12.93 2.21
C VAL A 271 -8.73 -12.85 3.66
N LEU A 272 -7.87 -11.88 3.99
CA LEU A 272 -7.38 -11.68 5.35
C LEU A 272 -8.50 -11.32 6.34
N LEU A 273 -9.42 -10.43 5.93
CA LEU A 273 -10.59 -10.08 6.75
C LEU A 273 -11.51 -11.28 6.96
N PHE A 274 -11.72 -12.11 5.93
CA PHE A 274 -12.51 -13.33 6.06
C PHE A 274 -11.86 -14.33 7.04
N ILE A 275 -10.54 -14.54 6.94
CA ILE A 275 -9.80 -15.39 7.88
C ILE A 275 -9.90 -14.83 9.31
N ALA A 276 -9.72 -13.52 9.47
CA ALA A 276 -9.84 -12.86 10.78
C ALA A 276 -11.24 -13.07 11.39
N LEU A 277 -12.30 -12.94 10.58
CA LEU A 277 -13.68 -13.19 11.02
C LEU A 277 -13.89 -14.65 11.45
N LEU A 278 -13.34 -15.62 10.73
CA LEU A 278 -13.42 -17.04 11.10
C LEU A 278 -12.68 -17.34 12.41
N LEU A 279 -11.49 -16.78 12.59
CA LEU A 279 -10.72 -16.92 13.83
C LEU A 279 -11.46 -16.29 15.03
N GLN A 280 -12.08 -15.13 14.81
CA GLN A 280 -12.88 -14.46 15.83
C GLN A 280 -14.12 -15.29 16.20
N ALA A 281 -14.86 -15.81 15.20
CA ALA A 281 -16.06 -16.62 15.43
C ALA A 281 -15.77 -17.96 16.12
N SER A 282 -14.59 -18.54 15.91
CA SER A 282 -14.13 -19.78 16.55
C SER A 282 -13.52 -19.58 17.94
N GLY A 283 -13.36 -18.33 18.40
CA GLY A 283 -12.69 -18.02 19.67
C GLY A 283 -11.18 -18.27 19.65
N LEU A 284 -10.58 -18.45 18.47
CA LEU A 284 -9.15 -18.69 18.24
C LEU A 284 -8.40 -17.42 17.83
N ASP A 285 -9.03 -16.24 17.93
CA ASP A 285 -8.34 -14.98 17.65
C ASP A 285 -7.41 -14.58 18.80
N PHE A 286 -6.16 -15.03 18.70
CA PHE A 286 -5.07 -14.65 19.61
C PHE A 286 -4.43 -13.30 19.24
N GLY A 287 -5.20 -12.37 18.67
CA GLY A 287 -4.68 -11.11 18.13
C GLY A 287 -4.15 -11.22 16.70
N VAL A 288 -4.41 -12.35 16.03
CA VAL A 288 -4.03 -12.60 14.63
C VAL A 288 -4.81 -11.68 13.69
N GLY A 289 -6.09 -11.41 13.98
CA GLY A 289 -6.88 -10.45 13.21
C GLY A 289 -6.25 -9.06 13.21
N LYS A 290 -5.81 -8.59 14.39
CA LYS A 290 -5.13 -7.30 14.54
C LYS A 290 -3.78 -7.26 13.83
N LEU A 291 -2.97 -8.32 13.97
CA LEU A 291 -1.68 -8.43 13.28
C LEU A 291 -1.86 -8.47 11.75
N ALA A 292 -2.86 -9.18 11.25
CA ALA A 292 -3.18 -9.24 9.83
C ALA A 292 -3.61 -7.86 9.30
N THR A 293 -4.47 -7.13 10.02
CA THR A 293 -4.84 -5.75 9.65
C THR A 293 -3.65 -4.80 9.74
N HIS A 294 -2.77 -4.98 10.72
CA HIS A 294 -1.58 -4.15 10.91
C HIS A 294 -0.58 -4.37 9.78
N LEU A 295 -0.25 -5.63 9.44
CA LEU A 295 0.61 -5.99 8.31
C LEU A 295 0.06 -5.49 6.97
N LEU A 296 -1.27 -5.52 6.81
CA LEU A 296 -1.94 -5.04 5.61
C LEU A 296 -1.85 -3.50 5.46
N LEU A 297 -1.96 -2.78 6.57
CA LEU A 297 -1.93 -1.31 6.59
C LEU A 297 -0.50 -0.74 6.67
N GLU A 298 0.45 -1.46 7.25
CA GLU A 298 1.83 -1.00 7.47
C GLU A 298 2.82 -1.35 6.35
N LEU A 299 2.47 -2.25 5.44
CA LEU A 299 3.30 -2.54 4.27
C LEU A 299 2.59 -1.99 3.02
N PRO A 300 2.50 -0.65 2.86
CA PRO A 300 2.16 -0.11 1.56
C PRO A 300 3.21 -0.63 0.57
N ASN A 301 2.69 -1.29 -0.46
CA ASN A 301 3.44 -1.86 -1.57
C ASN A 301 4.44 -2.96 -1.17
N SER A 302 4.18 -4.20 -1.61
CA SER A 302 5.16 -5.26 -1.42
C SER A 302 6.42 -4.94 -2.22
N ARG A 303 7.60 -5.35 -1.72
CA ARG A 303 8.88 -5.18 -2.44
C ARG A 303 8.83 -5.71 -3.87
N THR A 304 8.06 -6.77 -4.10
CA THR A 304 7.83 -7.33 -5.43
C THR A 304 7.03 -6.39 -6.32
N GLN A 305 5.98 -5.75 -5.80
CA GLN A 305 5.18 -4.76 -6.53
C GLN A 305 5.98 -3.51 -6.88
N GLU A 306 6.89 -3.06 -6.02
CA GLU A 306 7.79 -1.95 -6.33
C GLU A 306 8.74 -2.29 -7.49
N THR A 307 9.38 -3.46 -7.45
CA THR A 307 10.29 -3.90 -8.51
C THR A 307 9.56 -4.11 -9.85
N GLU A 308 8.31 -4.59 -9.78
CA GLU A 308 7.42 -4.74 -10.95
C GLU A 308 7.01 -3.37 -11.52
N ALA A 309 6.65 -2.42 -10.66
CA ALA A 309 6.34 -1.05 -11.05
C ALA A 309 7.56 -0.30 -11.62
N ASP A 310 8.77 -0.53 -11.09
CA ASP A 310 10.02 -0.02 -11.64
C ASP A 310 10.25 -0.48 -13.08
N THR A 311 10.07 -1.78 -13.33
CA THR A 311 10.21 -2.37 -14.67
C THR A 311 9.19 -1.79 -15.64
N ILE A 312 7.91 -1.79 -15.25
CA ILE A 312 6.84 -1.27 -16.12
C ILE A 312 7.02 0.23 -16.33
N GLY A 313 7.28 0.99 -15.27
CA GLY A 313 7.48 2.43 -15.32
C GLY A 313 8.67 2.84 -16.20
N MET A 314 9.80 2.12 -16.14
CA MET A 314 10.91 2.37 -17.05
C MET A 314 10.54 2.13 -18.51
N ARG A 315 9.80 1.05 -18.80
CA ARG A 315 9.31 0.76 -20.16
C ARG A 315 8.37 1.86 -20.65
N LEU A 316 7.42 2.31 -19.83
CA LEU A 316 6.48 3.38 -20.15
C LEU A 316 7.21 4.71 -20.43
N ALA A 317 8.13 5.11 -19.56
CA ALA A 317 8.94 6.31 -19.75
C ALA A 317 9.77 6.23 -21.04
N SER A 318 10.36 5.06 -21.32
CA SER A 318 11.18 4.84 -22.53
C SER A 318 10.36 4.90 -23.81
N LYS A 319 9.14 4.34 -23.82
CA LYS A 319 8.19 4.45 -24.94
C LYS A 319 7.77 5.90 -25.19
N ALA A 320 7.60 6.67 -24.11
CA ALA A 320 7.32 8.09 -24.15
C ALA A 320 8.56 8.98 -24.46
N CYS A 321 9.66 8.36 -24.90
CA CYS A 321 10.90 9.03 -25.31
C CYS A 321 11.68 9.75 -24.22
N TYR A 322 11.38 9.46 -22.94
CA TYR A 322 12.15 9.95 -21.81
C TYR A 322 13.39 9.08 -21.56
N ASP A 323 14.42 9.66 -20.94
CA ASP A 323 15.67 8.99 -20.60
C ASP A 323 15.44 7.97 -19.47
N PRO A 324 15.63 6.66 -19.71
CA PRO A 324 15.48 5.64 -18.66
C PRO A 324 16.41 5.87 -17.47
N LYS A 325 17.54 6.56 -17.66
CA LYS A 325 18.43 6.92 -16.55
C LYS A 325 17.77 7.85 -15.53
N ALA A 326 16.79 8.65 -15.94
CA ALA A 326 16.10 9.58 -15.03
C ALA A 326 15.44 8.86 -13.84
N ALA A 327 14.98 7.61 -14.03
CA ALA A 327 14.44 6.79 -12.95
C ALA A 327 15.49 6.49 -11.85
N VAL A 328 16.72 6.19 -12.26
CA VAL A 328 17.85 6.00 -11.33
C VAL A 328 18.17 7.31 -10.62
N ASP A 329 18.27 8.41 -11.37
CA ASP A 329 18.67 9.72 -10.84
C ASP A 329 17.64 10.30 -9.85
N VAL A 330 16.33 10.08 -10.07
CA VAL A 330 15.28 10.42 -9.09
C VAL A 330 15.46 9.65 -7.80
N HIS A 331 15.69 8.34 -7.86
CA HIS A 331 15.86 7.51 -6.67
C HIS A 331 17.10 7.90 -5.85
N VAL A 332 18.20 8.23 -6.52
CA VAL A 332 19.41 8.73 -5.86
C VAL A 332 19.09 10.03 -5.10
N ARG A 333 18.47 11.01 -5.78
CA ARG A 333 18.10 12.29 -5.15
C ARG A 333 17.13 12.12 -3.99
N LEU A 334 16.19 11.19 -4.10
CA LEU A 334 15.24 10.93 -3.04
C LEU A 334 15.89 10.26 -1.82
N SER A 335 16.83 9.32 -2.05
CA SER A 335 17.66 8.72 -1.00
C SER A 335 18.55 9.75 -0.30
N GLU A 336 19.14 10.68 -1.07
CA GLU A 336 19.91 11.80 -0.51
C GLU A 336 19.05 12.72 0.33
N PHE A 337 17.85 13.06 -0.16
CA PHE A 337 16.90 13.89 0.56
C PHE A 337 16.51 13.28 1.91
N GLU A 338 16.22 11.98 1.98
CA GLU A 338 15.92 11.29 3.24
C GLU A 338 17.07 11.33 4.25
N LYS A 339 18.30 11.12 3.76
CA LYS A 339 19.51 11.18 4.60
C LYS A 339 19.67 12.57 5.20
N MET A 340 19.41 13.63 4.42
CA MET A 340 19.45 15.01 4.90
C MET A 340 18.31 15.34 5.88
N ALA A 341 17.13 14.74 5.67
CA ALA A 341 15.94 14.97 6.47
C ALA A 341 15.87 14.16 7.79
N GLY A 342 16.96 13.47 8.17
CA GLY A 342 17.08 12.75 9.44
C GLY A 342 16.32 11.41 9.48
N GLY A 343 16.08 10.78 8.32
CA GLY A 343 15.54 9.42 8.20
C GLY A 343 14.09 9.21 8.65
N SER A 344 13.44 10.22 9.26
CA SER A 344 12.13 10.07 9.91
C SER A 344 11.04 10.99 9.35
N SER A 345 11.39 11.96 8.51
CA SER A 345 10.50 13.11 8.28
C SER A 345 10.80 13.82 6.95
N GLY A 346 10.11 13.44 5.88
CA GLY A 346 9.96 14.33 4.74
C GLY A 346 9.49 13.71 3.43
N ALA A 347 9.96 12.51 3.09
CA ALA A 347 9.62 11.85 1.83
C ALA A 347 8.46 10.86 2.01
N GLU A 348 7.21 11.34 2.00
CA GLU A 348 6.03 10.48 2.03
C GLU A 348 6.05 9.44 0.89
N PHE A 349 6.66 9.80 -0.25
CA PHE A 349 6.92 8.88 -1.36
C PHE A 349 7.70 7.63 -0.93
N LEU A 350 8.79 7.73 -0.16
CA LEU A 350 9.58 6.54 0.20
C LEU A 350 8.96 5.71 1.33
N ARG A 351 8.06 6.32 2.12
CA ARG A 351 7.22 5.58 3.08
C ARG A 351 6.21 4.70 2.35
N THR A 352 5.65 5.21 1.26
CA THR A 352 4.72 4.46 0.40
C THR A 352 5.46 3.53 -0.58
N HIS A 353 6.72 3.81 -0.89
CA HIS A 353 7.57 3.07 -1.83
C HIS A 353 8.97 2.72 -1.27
N PRO A 354 9.08 1.69 -0.41
CA PRO A 354 10.34 1.37 0.29
C PRO A 354 11.40 0.72 -0.62
N GLY A 355 12.67 0.76 -0.19
CA GLY A 355 13.75 -0.09 -0.75
C GLY A 355 14.71 0.57 -1.74
N ALA A 356 15.04 1.85 -1.55
CA ALA A 356 15.82 2.67 -2.48
C ALA A 356 17.11 2.00 -3.01
N GLU A 357 17.98 1.45 -2.17
CA GLU A 357 19.28 0.88 -2.62
C GLU A 357 19.12 -0.31 -3.57
N ARG A 358 18.20 -1.23 -3.24
CA ARG A 358 17.93 -2.41 -4.07
C ARG A 358 17.27 -2.00 -5.39
N ARG A 359 16.34 -1.03 -5.34
CA ARG A 359 15.64 -0.51 -6.52
C ARG A 359 16.58 0.24 -7.46
N ILE A 360 17.52 1.04 -6.94
CA ILE A 360 18.56 1.69 -7.75
C ILE A 360 19.35 0.65 -8.53
N LYS A 361 19.78 -0.44 -7.89
CA LYS A 361 20.50 -1.52 -8.56
C LYS A 361 19.65 -2.19 -9.65
N HIS A 362 18.40 -2.50 -9.34
CA HIS A 362 17.45 -3.08 -10.31
C HIS A 362 17.23 -2.17 -11.53
N LEU A 363 16.99 -0.87 -11.30
CA LEU A 363 16.83 0.13 -12.36
C LEU A 363 18.10 0.24 -13.21
N GLN A 364 19.30 0.18 -12.61
CA GLN A 364 20.56 0.16 -13.35
C GLN A 364 20.68 -1.07 -14.27
N GLU A 365 20.24 -2.24 -13.81
CA GLU A 365 20.21 -3.48 -14.59
C GLU A 365 19.20 -3.39 -15.76
N LEU A 366 18.11 -2.63 -15.61
CA LEU A 366 17.10 -2.42 -16.64
C LEU A 366 17.49 -1.37 -17.70
N LEU A 367 18.51 -0.53 -17.45
CA LEU A 367 18.88 0.55 -18.38
C LEU A 367 19.09 0.09 -19.84
N PRO A 368 19.80 -1.03 -20.13
CA PRO A 368 19.96 -1.49 -21.50
C PRO A 368 18.62 -1.79 -22.20
N GLU A 369 17.64 -2.30 -21.47
CA GLU A 369 16.29 -2.54 -21.98
C GLU A 369 15.53 -1.23 -22.20
N GLY A 370 15.60 -0.29 -21.25
CA GLY A 370 14.98 1.03 -21.42
C GLY A 370 15.51 1.76 -22.65
N TYR A 371 16.83 1.76 -22.85
CA TYR A 371 17.43 2.39 -24.03
C TYR A 371 17.07 1.66 -25.33
N SER A 372 16.94 0.33 -25.32
CA SER A 372 16.53 -0.40 -26.52
C SER A 372 15.08 -0.12 -26.91
N ILE A 373 14.18 -0.02 -25.94
CA ILE A 373 12.77 0.37 -26.15
C ILE A 373 12.69 1.79 -26.73
N ARG A 374 13.41 2.73 -26.12
CA ARG A 374 13.45 4.11 -26.60
C ARG A 374 14.01 4.20 -28.03
N ALA A 375 15.08 3.48 -28.32
CA ALA A 375 15.69 3.47 -29.66
C ALA A 375 14.83 2.76 -30.72
N GLY A 376 14.03 1.77 -30.31
CA GLY A 376 13.12 1.03 -31.19
C GLY A 376 11.81 1.76 -31.50
N SER A 377 11.48 2.82 -30.77
CA SER A 377 10.29 3.63 -31.00
C SER A 377 10.52 4.62 -32.15
N SER A 378 9.73 4.51 -33.23
CA SER A 378 9.77 5.43 -34.37
C SER A 378 9.48 6.87 -33.96
N ASP A 379 8.66 7.06 -32.94
CA ASP A 379 8.22 8.37 -32.47
C ASP A 379 9.35 9.13 -31.76
N CYS A 380 10.28 8.38 -31.14
CA CYS A 380 11.41 8.95 -30.42
C CYS A 380 12.52 9.46 -31.36
N GLY A 381 12.72 8.80 -32.50
CA GLY A 381 13.69 9.25 -33.50
C GLY A 381 13.38 10.65 -34.02
N GLY A 382 12.10 10.92 -34.34
CA GLY A 382 11.66 12.23 -34.81
C GLY A 382 11.82 13.36 -33.78
N MET A 383 11.66 13.05 -32.49
CA MET A 383 11.87 14.02 -31.41
C MET A 383 13.35 14.37 -31.25
N GLN A 384 14.24 13.36 -31.24
CA GLN A 384 15.68 13.56 -31.14
C GLN A 384 16.19 14.40 -32.32
N ASP A 385 15.77 14.07 -33.55
CA ASP A 385 16.14 14.80 -34.76
C ASP A 385 15.65 16.26 -34.75
N SER A 386 14.49 16.52 -34.13
CA SER A 386 13.93 17.87 -34.03
C SER A 386 14.69 18.71 -33.00
N VAL A 387 15.06 18.10 -31.87
CA VAL A 387 15.89 18.73 -30.84
C VAL A 387 17.30 19.01 -31.37
N ASP A 388 17.92 18.05 -32.06
CA ASP A 388 19.26 18.21 -32.64
C ASP A 388 19.28 19.29 -33.73
N ARG A 389 18.23 19.37 -34.56
CA ARG A 389 18.05 20.46 -35.52
C ARG A 389 17.91 21.81 -34.83
N PHE A 390 17.15 21.88 -33.73
CA PHE A 390 17.00 23.12 -32.96
C PHE A 390 18.31 23.57 -32.31
N ILE A 391 19.03 22.65 -31.65
CA ILE A 391 20.34 22.94 -31.03
C ILE A 391 21.34 23.39 -32.10
N SER A 392 21.39 22.69 -33.23
CA SER A 392 22.26 23.06 -34.36
C SER A 392 21.94 24.45 -34.90
N ALA A 393 20.66 24.79 -35.02
CA ALA A 393 20.22 26.12 -35.42
C ALA A 393 20.60 27.20 -34.37
N ALA A 394 20.36 26.93 -33.09
CA ALA A 394 20.71 27.86 -32.01
C ALA A 394 22.23 28.12 -31.95
N GLN A 395 23.04 27.07 -32.09
CA GLN A 395 24.51 27.18 -32.18
C GLN A 395 24.93 27.98 -33.42
N TYR A 396 24.32 27.70 -34.58
CA TYR A 396 24.59 28.45 -35.81
C TYR A 396 24.35 29.96 -35.67
N TYR A 397 23.27 30.37 -35.00
CA TYR A 397 22.99 31.78 -34.75
C TYR A 397 23.88 32.40 -33.66
N SER A 398 24.31 31.61 -32.66
CA SER A 398 25.23 32.07 -31.62
C SER A 398 26.65 32.34 -32.14
N PHE A 399 27.07 31.74 -33.26
CA PHE A 399 28.39 31.95 -33.87
C PHE A 399 28.42 33.11 -34.89
N ARG A 400 27.27 33.71 -35.21
CA ARG A 400 27.15 34.83 -36.19
C ARG A 400 27.01 36.21 -35.55
N GLN A 401 26.88 36.29 -34.23
CA GLN A 401 27.04 37.53 -33.45
C GLN A 401 28.45 37.57 -32.87
#